data_AF-A0A0B2PCS9-F1
#
_entry.id   AF-A0A0B2PCS9-F1
#
_cell.length_a   1.000
_cell.length_b   1.000
_cell.length_c   1.000
_cell.angle_alpha   90.00
_cell.angle_beta   90.00
_cell.angle_gamma   90.00
#
_symmetry.space_group_name_H-M   'P 1'
#
loop_
_entity.id
_entity.type
_entity.pdbx_description
1 polymer ?
#
loop_
_entity_poly.entity_id
_entity_poly.type
_entity_poly.pdbx_seq_one_letter_code
_entity_poly.pdbx_strand_id
1 'polypeptide(L)'
;MCLQETKWTGEKAKELDNSGFKLWYTGKIRSRNGVGIIVDKEWKKDVVDVRRVGDRIITLKLVVGQDTFNVISGYAPQVGLAEHFKVKFWEDLEGVLQDIPQGEKVFLGGDLNGHVGSVARG
;
A
#
# COMPACT_ATOMS: atom_id res chain seq x y z
N MET A 1 -4.07 4.38 -8.32
CA MET A 1 -3.41 3.15 -8.80
C MET A 1 -2.41 2.67 -7.76
N CYS A 2 -2.50 1.41 -7.32
CA CYS A 2 -1.52 0.80 -6.41
C CYS A 2 -0.36 0.19 -7.21
N LEU A 3 0.87 0.46 -6.79
CA LEU A 3 2.11 -0.04 -7.40
C LEU A 3 2.86 -0.95 -6.43
N GLN A 4 3.46 -2.01 -6.96
CA GLN A 4 4.36 -2.92 -6.26
C GLN A 4 5.68 -3.03 -7.02
N GLU A 5 6.72 -3.47 -6.34
CA GLU A 5 8.08 -3.57 -6.88
C GLU A 5 8.59 -2.28 -7.53
N THR A 6 8.32 -1.13 -6.89
CA THR A 6 8.79 0.17 -7.40
C THR A 6 10.31 0.22 -7.48
N LYS A 7 11.02 -0.56 -6.66
CA LYS A 7 12.50 -0.66 -6.63
C LYS A 7 13.19 0.65 -6.25
N TRP A 8 12.43 1.61 -5.73
CA TRP A 8 12.91 2.93 -5.32
C TRP A 8 13.18 2.96 -3.81
N THR A 9 14.11 3.81 -3.39
CA THR A 9 14.47 3.97 -1.98
C THR A 9 13.92 5.28 -1.43
N GLY A 10 13.45 5.23 -0.19
CA GLY A 10 12.96 6.36 0.58
C GLY A 10 11.45 6.35 0.76
N GLU A 11 11.00 7.29 1.57
CA GLU A 11 9.60 7.53 1.90
C GLU A 11 9.25 8.93 1.41
N LYS A 12 8.71 9.03 0.20
CA LYS A 12 8.56 10.33 -0.48
C LYS A 12 7.22 10.44 -1.19
N ALA A 13 6.95 11.66 -1.67
CA ALA A 13 5.91 11.97 -2.62
C ALA A 13 6.53 12.68 -3.83
N LYS A 14 6.05 12.39 -5.03
CA LYS A 14 6.58 12.95 -6.29
C LYS A 14 5.43 13.23 -7.25
N GLU A 15 5.42 14.43 -7.84
CA GLU A 15 4.56 14.72 -8.99
C GLU A 15 5.08 13.94 -10.21
N LEU A 16 4.18 13.21 -10.85
CA LEU A 16 4.46 12.48 -12.07
C LEU A 16 4.13 13.42 -13.23
N ASP A 17 5.19 14.01 -13.80
CA ASP A 17 5.16 14.86 -14.99
C ASP A 17 4.12 16.01 -14.97
N ASN A 18 3.67 16.46 -16.15
CA ASN A 18 2.73 17.57 -16.34
C ASN A 18 1.25 17.10 -16.35
N SER A 19 0.98 15.81 -16.26
CA SER A 19 -0.36 15.21 -16.21
C SER A 19 -1.10 15.53 -14.90
N GLY A 20 -0.35 15.85 -13.85
CA GLY A 20 -0.88 16.28 -12.56
C GLY A 20 -1.07 15.15 -11.55
N PHE A 21 -0.72 13.91 -11.89
CA PHE A 21 -0.73 12.78 -10.97
C PHE A 21 0.36 12.93 -9.90
N LYS A 22 0.07 12.45 -8.68
CA LYS A 22 1.04 12.41 -7.58
C LYS A 22 1.23 11.00 -7.06
N LEU A 23 2.48 10.57 -6.98
CA LEU A 23 2.89 9.29 -6.42
C LEU A 23 3.36 9.49 -4.97
N TRP A 24 2.79 8.71 -4.04
CA TRP A 24 3.42 8.46 -2.75
C TRP A 24 4.02 7.06 -2.76
N TYR A 25 5.23 6.91 -2.24
CA TYR A 25 5.89 5.61 -2.20
C TYR A 25 6.69 5.41 -0.91
N THR A 26 6.98 4.14 -0.65
CA THR A 26 7.96 3.68 0.35
C THR A 26 8.82 2.59 -0.27
N GLY A 27 10.11 2.58 0.07
CA GLY A 27 11.02 1.49 -0.21
C GLY A 27 12.32 1.65 0.58
N LYS A 28 12.94 0.53 0.97
CA LYS A 28 14.12 0.55 1.85
C LYS A 28 15.42 0.25 1.10
N ILE A 29 15.39 -0.64 0.11
CA ILE A 29 16.58 -1.09 -0.62
C ILE A 29 16.39 -0.82 -2.10
N ARG A 30 17.38 -0.19 -2.74
CA ARG A 30 17.37 0.03 -4.19
C ARG A 30 17.27 -1.33 -4.89
N SER A 31 16.50 -1.40 -5.98
CA SER A 31 16.25 -2.63 -6.76
C SER A 31 15.50 -3.76 -6.03
N ARG A 32 14.95 -3.54 -4.83
CA ARG A 32 14.16 -4.56 -4.11
C ARG A 32 12.87 -3.96 -3.53
N ASN A 33 11.78 -4.73 -3.59
CA ASN A 33 10.48 -4.38 -3.02
C ASN A 33 10.02 -2.97 -3.45
N GLY A 34 9.30 -2.30 -2.56
CA GLY A 34 8.80 -0.95 -2.73
C GLY A 34 7.36 -0.95 -3.20
N VAL A 35 6.57 -0.09 -2.59
CA VAL A 35 5.15 0.08 -2.92
C VAL A 35 4.84 1.56 -3.06
N GLY A 36 3.79 1.86 -3.82
CA GLY A 36 3.31 3.22 -3.97
C GLY A 36 1.84 3.29 -4.35
N ILE A 37 1.28 4.49 -4.23
CA ILE A 37 -0.06 4.83 -4.69
C ILE A 37 0.04 6.09 -5.53
N ILE A 38 -0.43 6.02 -6.77
CA ILE A 38 -0.65 7.16 -7.65
C ILE A 38 -2.07 7.66 -7.46
N VAL A 39 -2.22 8.96 -7.21
CA VAL A 39 -3.51 9.65 -7.09
C VAL A 39 -3.63 10.70 -8.19
N ASP A 40 -4.83 10.81 -8.75
CA ASP A 40 -5.19 11.80 -9.76
C ASP A 40 -5.07 13.24 -9.25
N LYS A 41 -4.82 14.19 -10.16
CA LYS A 41 -4.71 15.62 -9.87
C LYS A 41 -5.90 16.18 -9.10
N GLU A 42 -7.09 15.63 -9.32
CA GLU A 42 -8.32 16.10 -8.68
C GLU A 42 -8.38 15.70 -7.20
N TRP A 43 -7.78 14.56 -6.84
CA TRP A 43 -7.91 13.93 -5.51
C TRP A 43 -6.66 14.09 -4.65
N LYS A 44 -5.52 14.47 -5.24
CA LYS A 44 -4.24 14.56 -4.51
C LYS A 44 -4.24 15.58 -3.37
N LYS A 45 -5.14 16.58 -3.43
CA LYS A 45 -5.35 17.59 -2.38
C LYS A 45 -6.17 17.05 -1.19
N ASP A 46 -6.93 15.98 -1.43
CA ASP A 46 -7.83 15.38 -0.44
C ASP A 46 -7.13 14.29 0.38
N VAL A 47 -5.86 13.98 0.06
CA VAL A 47 -5.00 13.10 0.86
C VAL A 47 -4.65 13.81 2.16
N VAL A 48 -5.19 13.32 3.27
CA VAL A 48 -5.01 13.91 4.61
C VAL A 48 -3.99 13.17 5.46
N ASP A 49 -3.71 11.89 5.17
CA ASP A 49 -2.71 11.11 5.87
C ASP A 49 -2.03 10.08 4.97
N VAL A 50 -0.76 9.78 5.28
CA VAL A 50 0.07 8.82 4.55
C VAL A 50 0.86 7.97 5.55
N ARG A 51 0.43 6.73 5.72
CA ARG A 51 1.13 5.74 6.56
C ARG A 51 1.97 4.81 5.71
N ARG A 52 3.20 4.56 6.14
CA ARG A 52 4.16 3.66 5.48
C ARG A 52 4.65 2.64 6.49
N VAL A 53 4.45 1.35 6.20
CA VAL A 53 4.89 0.25 7.05
C VAL A 53 5.90 -0.58 6.27
N GLY A 54 7.18 -0.39 6.61
CA GLY A 54 8.30 -0.99 5.87
C GLY A 54 8.36 -0.55 4.40
N ASP A 55 8.80 -1.45 3.53
CA ASP A 55 8.85 -1.30 2.06
C ASP A 55 7.75 -2.08 1.33
N ARG A 56 6.75 -2.59 2.07
CA ARG A 56 5.73 -3.50 1.56
C ARG A 56 4.30 -3.03 1.74
N ILE A 57 4.04 -2.04 2.61
CA ILE A 57 2.69 -1.51 2.82
C ILE A 57 2.72 0.02 2.84
N ILE A 58 1.82 0.63 2.08
CA ILE A 58 1.52 2.06 2.14
C ILE A 58 0.02 2.28 2.16
N THR A 59 -0.45 3.22 2.98
CA THR A 59 -1.85 3.60 3.10
C THR A 59 -1.98 5.11 2.87
N LEU A 60 -2.95 5.50 2.04
CA LEU A 60 -3.39 6.88 1.92
C LEU A 60 -4.79 7.01 2.51
N LYS A 61 -4.98 7.99 3.39
CA LYS A 61 -6.32 8.42 3.83
C LYS A 61 -6.73 9.62 2.99
N LEU A 62 -7.92 9.56 2.39
CA LEU A 62 -8.53 10.64 1.63
C LEU A 62 -9.88 11.03 2.22
N VAL A 63 -10.16 12.33 2.28
CA VAL A 63 -11.47 12.85 2.70
C VAL A 63 -12.10 13.59 1.54
N VAL A 64 -13.16 13.01 0.96
CA VAL A 64 -13.85 13.57 -0.21
C VAL A 64 -15.32 13.79 0.13
N GLY A 65 -15.72 15.06 0.21
CA GLY A 65 -17.05 15.42 0.70
C GLY A 65 -17.22 15.01 2.18
N GLN A 66 -18.19 14.13 2.44
CA GLN A 66 -18.44 13.59 3.78
C GLN A 66 -17.83 12.19 3.99
N ASP A 67 -17.24 11.60 2.94
CA ASP A 67 -16.70 10.25 2.98
C ASP A 67 -15.20 10.27 3.28
N THR A 68 -14.74 9.29 4.07
CA THR A 68 -13.32 9.01 4.29
C THR A 68 -12.95 7.66 3.69
N PHE A 69 -11.87 7.64 2.92
CA PHE A 69 -11.38 6.50 2.17
C PHE A 69 -9.96 6.15 2.63
N ASN A 70 -9.69 4.87 2.85
CA ASN A 70 -8.36 4.34 3.14
C ASN A 70 -7.94 3.45 1.98
N VAL A 71 -7.00 3.92 1.17
CA VAL A 71 -6.43 3.17 0.05
C VAL A 71 -5.13 2.55 0.51
N ILE A 72 -5.08 1.22 0.55
CA ILE A 72 -3.92 0.44 0.99
C ILE A 72 -3.29 -0.23 -0.25
N SER A 73 -1.98 -0.08 -0.40
CA SER A 73 -1.18 -0.86 -1.36
C SER A 73 -0.24 -1.79 -0.60
N GLY A 74 -0.41 -3.09 -0.82
CA GLY A 74 0.39 -4.15 -0.22
C GLY A 74 1.25 -4.90 -1.24
N TYR A 75 2.42 -5.37 -0.81
CA TYR A 75 3.27 -6.32 -1.54
C TYR A 75 3.71 -7.45 -0.62
N ALA A 76 2.95 -8.54 -0.65
CA ALA A 76 3.24 -9.72 0.15
C ALA A 76 4.55 -10.39 -0.30
N PRO A 77 5.29 -11.03 0.62
CA PRO A 77 6.46 -11.78 0.24
C PRO A 77 6.16 -12.98 -0.65
N GLN A 78 7.11 -13.35 -1.51
CA GLN A 78 7.00 -14.52 -2.37
C GLN A 78 6.87 -15.83 -1.57
N VAL A 79 6.27 -16.85 -2.18
CA VAL A 79 6.02 -18.17 -1.55
C VAL A 79 7.29 -18.83 -1.03
N GLY A 80 8.45 -18.63 -1.69
CA GLY A 80 9.73 -19.19 -1.24
C GLY A 80 10.44 -18.42 -0.12
N LEU A 81 9.91 -17.28 0.34
CA LEU A 81 10.52 -16.52 1.42
C LEU A 81 10.22 -17.16 2.79
N ALA A 82 11.14 -17.01 3.73
CA ALA A 82 11.01 -17.52 5.09
C ALA A 82 9.71 -17.07 5.76
N GLU A 83 9.08 -18.00 6.49
CA GLU A 83 7.72 -17.85 7.04
C GLU A 83 7.56 -16.61 7.94
N HIS A 84 8.57 -16.27 8.74
CA HIS A 84 8.53 -15.09 9.61
C HIS A 84 8.32 -13.77 8.85
N PHE A 85 8.78 -13.66 7.60
CA PHE A 85 8.51 -12.47 6.78
C PHE A 85 7.06 -12.42 6.30
N LYS A 86 6.45 -13.59 6.05
CA LYS A 86 5.04 -13.69 5.65
C LYS A 86 4.13 -13.36 6.84
N VAL A 87 4.39 -14.00 7.99
CA VAL A 87 3.66 -13.73 9.24
C VAL A 87 3.72 -12.24 9.56
N LYS A 88 4.93 -11.66 9.57
CA LYS A 88 5.09 -10.22 9.81
C LYS A 88 4.29 -9.34 8.84
N PHE A 89 4.27 -9.68 7.55
CA PHE A 89 3.49 -8.91 6.57
C PHE A 89 1.99 -8.93 6.89
N TRP A 90 1.45 -10.09 7.25
CA TRP A 90 0.03 -10.24 7.58
C TRP A 90 -0.32 -9.55 8.90
N GLU A 91 0.55 -9.63 9.92
CA GLU A 91 0.39 -8.90 11.18
C GLU A 91 0.43 -7.37 10.96
N ASP A 92 1.40 -6.88 10.17
CA ASP A 92 1.51 -5.46 9.85
C ASP A 92 0.27 -4.96 9.07
N LEU A 93 -0.26 -5.78 8.14
CA LEU A 93 -1.46 -5.45 7.38
C LEU A 93 -2.72 -5.47 8.25
N GLU A 94 -2.84 -6.47 9.13
CA GLU A 94 -3.94 -6.55 10.10
C GLU A 94 -3.94 -5.33 11.02
N GLY A 95 -2.78 -4.93 11.55
CA GLY A 95 -2.67 -3.74 12.38
C GLY A 95 -3.11 -2.47 11.65
N VAL A 96 -2.74 -2.31 10.37
CA VAL A 96 -3.21 -1.20 9.54
C VAL A 96 -4.73 -1.21 9.39
N LEU A 97 -5.35 -2.38 9.19
CA LEU A 97 -6.80 -2.51 9.03
C LEU A 97 -7.55 -2.25 10.34
N GLN A 98 -7.03 -2.72 11.47
CA GLN A 98 -7.63 -2.53 12.80
C GLN A 98 -7.59 -1.07 13.25
N ASP A 99 -6.59 -0.31 12.81
CA ASP A 99 -6.46 1.12 13.11
C ASP A 99 -7.45 2.00 12.33
N ILE A 100 -8.17 1.46 11.34
CA ILE A 100 -9.14 2.21 10.54
C ILE A 100 -10.47 2.32 11.30
N PRO A 101 -10.98 3.55 11.58
CA PRO A 101 -12.25 3.73 12.26
C PRO A 101 -13.43 3.08 11.53
N GLN A 102 -14.36 2.54 12.31
CA GLN A 102 -15.60 1.99 11.79
C GLN A 102 -16.39 3.06 11.02
N GLY A 103 -16.82 2.72 9.80
CA GLY A 103 -17.56 3.63 8.91
C GLY A 103 -16.69 4.30 7.84
N GLU A 104 -15.35 4.29 7.99
CA GLU A 104 -14.46 4.67 6.89
C GLU A 104 -14.39 3.55 5.84
N LYS A 105 -14.32 3.92 4.56
CA LYS A 105 -14.28 2.96 3.45
C LYS A 105 -12.85 2.47 3.24
N VAL A 106 -12.66 1.18 3.00
CA VAL A 106 -11.33 0.57 2.79
C VAL A 106 -11.21 -0.01 1.39
N PHE A 107 -10.10 0.31 0.72
CA PHE A 107 -9.72 -0.21 -0.58
C PHE A 107 -8.34 -0.84 -0.48
N LEU A 108 -8.28 -2.17 -0.41
CA LEU A 108 -7.03 -2.91 -0.41
C LEU A 108 -6.69 -3.32 -1.85
N GLY A 109 -5.56 -2.84 -2.35
CA GLY A 109 -4.99 -3.25 -3.62
C GLY A 109 -3.56 -3.75 -3.47
N GLY A 110 -3.12 -4.53 -4.46
CA GLY A 110 -1.74 -4.92 -4.62
C GLY A 110 -1.55 -6.41 -4.82
N ASP A 111 -0.29 -6.85 -4.73
CA ASP A 111 0.10 -8.23 -4.94
C ASP A 111 0.25 -8.91 -3.58
N LEU A 112 -0.73 -9.76 -3.26
CA LEU A 112 -0.79 -10.49 -1.99
C LEU A 112 -0.15 -11.88 -2.05
N ASN A 113 0.33 -12.32 -3.23
CA ASN A 113 0.98 -13.63 -3.42
C ASN A 113 0.25 -14.81 -2.72
N GLY A 114 -1.07 -14.70 -2.59
CA GLY A 114 -1.93 -15.66 -1.87
C GLY A 114 -2.60 -16.63 -2.85
N HIS A 115 -2.76 -17.87 -2.41
CA HIS A 115 -3.59 -18.86 -3.12
C HIS A 115 -4.98 -18.85 -2.48
N VAL A 116 -6.03 -18.67 -3.29
CA VAL A 116 -7.43 -18.71 -2.83
C VAL A 116 -8.07 -19.98 -3.38
N GLY A 117 -8.59 -20.85 -2.49
CA GLY A 117 -9.28 -22.09 -2.86
C GLY A 117 -8.85 -23.31 -2.02
N SER A 118 -9.66 -24.37 -2.02
CA SER A 118 -9.56 -25.54 -1.12
C SER A 118 -8.41 -26.51 -1.42
N VAL A 119 -7.37 -26.09 -2.15
CA VAL A 119 -6.17 -26.88 -2.42
C VAL A 119 -4.93 -26.11 -1.96
N ALA A 120 -5.03 -25.45 -0.81
CA ALA A 120 -3.89 -24.84 -0.14
C ALA A 120 -3.18 -25.91 0.71
N ARG A 121 -2.33 -26.72 0.07
CA ARG A 121 -1.19 -27.30 0.78
C ARG A 121 -0.02 -26.35 0.57
N GLY A 122 0.21 -25.50 1.57
CA GLY A 122 1.47 -24.79 1.72
C GLY A 122 2.62 -25.74 1.99
#